data_AF-A0A9Y1Z8T7-F1
#
_entry.id   AF-A0A9Y1Z8T7-F1
#
_cell.length_a   1.000
_cell.length_b   1.000
_cell.length_c   1.000
_cell.angle_alpha   90.00
_cell.angle_beta   90.00
_cell.angle_gamma   90.00
#
_symmetry.space_group_name_H-M   'P 1'
#
loop_
_entity.id
_entity.type
_entity.pdbx_description
1 polymer ?
#
loop_
_entity_poly.entity_id
_entity_poly.type
_entity_poly.pdbx_seq_one_letter_code
_entity_poly.pdbx_strand_id
1 'polypeptide(L)'
;MSEEKTLEEVYTDRNLLALAAAEMAVRLHLALGPPESAYFDGGWYRPEADDADAGEWGVVSLETPEGQASWHVPIDLARRSHLTETVPDWDGHTRQVKNDRLRRFTGLDY
;
A
#
# COMPACT_ATOMS: atom_id res chain seq x y z
N MET A 1 1.81 -4.51 -31.78
CA MET A 1 2.54 -5.40 -30.87
C MET A 1 3.00 -4.53 -29.72
N SER A 2 2.47 -4.69 -28.51
CA SER A 2 3.07 -3.99 -27.37
C SER A 2 4.44 -4.62 -27.13
N GLU A 3 5.48 -3.81 -27.00
CA GLU A 3 6.78 -4.29 -26.53
C GLU A 3 6.59 -4.94 -25.16
N GLU A 4 7.26 -6.08 -24.92
CA GLU A 4 7.24 -6.70 -23.60
C GLU A 4 7.84 -5.72 -22.59
N LYS A 5 7.09 -5.46 -21.52
CA LYS A 5 7.57 -4.59 -20.43
C LYS A 5 8.77 -5.23 -19.75
N THR A 6 9.77 -4.41 -19.45
CA THR A 6 10.86 -4.79 -18.57
C THR A 6 10.35 -4.97 -17.13
N LEU A 7 11.09 -5.73 -16.34
CA LEU A 7 10.77 -5.93 -14.92
C LEU A 7 10.73 -4.60 -14.15
N GLU A 8 11.62 -3.67 -14.49
CA GLU A 8 11.68 -2.33 -13.90
C GLU A 8 10.41 -1.51 -14.18
N GLU A 9 9.91 -1.55 -15.41
CA GLU A 9 8.65 -0.89 -15.77
C GLU A 9 7.47 -1.50 -15.01
N VAL A 10 7.43 -2.82 -14.86
CA VAL A 10 6.39 -3.51 -14.09
C VAL A 10 6.43 -3.09 -12.62
N TYR A 11 7.60 -3.01 -12.01
CA TYR A 11 7.72 -2.54 -10.62
C TYR A 11 7.40 -1.06 -10.47
N THR A 12 7.77 -0.23 -11.45
CA THR A 12 7.43 1.20 -11.44
C THR A 12 5.91 1.39 -11.45
N ASP A 13 5.20 0.74 -12.38
CA ASP A 13 3.75 0.79 -12.47
C ASP A 13 3.10 0.30 -11.17
N ARG A 14 3.57 -0.84 -10.63
CA ARG A 14 3.05 -1.42 -9.38
C ARG A 14 3.28 -0.50 -8.19
N ASN A 15 4.44 0.14 -8.09
CA ASN A 15 4.76 1.04 -6.98
C ASN A 15 3.91 2.32 -7.04
N LEU A 16 3.71 2.88 -8.23
CA LEU A 16 2.81 4.01 -8.43
C LEU A 16 1.36 3.63 -8.10
N LEU A 17 0.93 2.42 -8.46
CA LEU A 17 -0.40 1.91 -8.10
C LEU A 17 -0.59 1.79 -6.58
N ALA A 18 0.40 1.28 -5.85
CA ALA A 18 0.35 1.18 -4.40
C ALA A 18 0.19 2.57 -3.74
N LEU A 19 0.97 3.55 -4.20
CA LEU A 19 0.88 4.94 -3.73
C LEU A 19 -0.47 5.57 -4.07
N ALA A 20 -0.95 5.39 -5.31
CA ALA A 20 -2.24 5.91 -5.73
C ALA A 20 -3.39 5.32 -4.91
N ALA A 21 -3.37 4.02 -4.62
CA ALA A 21 -4.39 3.36 -3.81
C ALA A 21 -4.44 3.91 -2.38
N ALA A 22 -3.28 4.03 -1.72
CA ALA A 22 -3.20 4.61 -0.38
C ALA A 22 -3.64 6.09 -0.35
N GLU A 23 -3.25 6.88 -1.35
CA GLU A 23 -3.64 8.30 -1.46
C GLU A 23 -5.16 8.44 -1.67
N MET A 24 -5.75 7.56 -2.48
CA MET A 24 -7.20 7.51 -2.67
C MET A 24 -7.92 7.13 -1.38
N ALA A 25 -7.40 6.19 -0.59
CA ALA A 25 -7.98 5.82 0.70
C ALA A 25 -8.01 7.01 1.67
N VAL A 26 -6.90 7.76 1.78
CA VAL A 26 -6.85 8.98 2.60
C VAL A 26 -7.85 10.03 2.11
N ARG A 27 -7.94 10.24 0.79
CA ARG A 27 -8.90 11.21 0.22
C ARG A 27 -10.35 10.80 0.42
N LEU A 28 -10.66 9.52 0.25
CA LEU A 28 -11.98 8.96 0.53
C LEU A 28 -12.32 9.10 2.00
N HIS A 29 -11.36 8.85 2.89
CA HIS A 29 -11.54 9.03 4.32
C HIS A 29 -11.99 10.45 4.65
N LEU A 30 -11.26 11.44 4.13
CA LEU A 30 -11.55 12.85 4.33
C LEU A 30 -12.88 13.28 3.70
N ALA A 31 -13.25 12.70 2.55
CA ALA A 31 -14.47 13.04 1.83
C ALA A 31 -15.75 12.48 2.47
N LEU A 32 -15.69 11.25 3.00
CA LEU A 32 -16.83 10.58 3.64
C LEU A 32 -17.04 11.05 5.08
N GLY A 33 -15.96 11.45 5.76
CA GLY A 33 -15.97 11.78 7.18
C GLY A 33 -16.18 10.55 8.08
N PRO A 34 -15.93 10.68 9.39
CA PRO A 34 -16.24 9.61 10.34
C PRO A 34 -17.77 9.54 10.48
N PRO A 35 -18.47 8.40 10.62
CA PRO A 35 -18.08 7.00 10.79
C PRO A 35 -17.94 6.19 9.48
N GLU A 36 -18.30 6.76 8.33
CA GLU A 36 -18.23 6.07 7.03
C GLU A 36 -16.78 5.84 6.56
N SER A 37 -15.85 6.69 7.04
CA SER A 37 -14.43 6.65 6.69
C SER A 37 -13.56 5.72 7.52
N ALA A 38 -14.05 5.16 8.63
CA ALA A 38 -13.21 4.50 9.66
C ALA A 38 -12.38 3.31 9.14
N TYR A 39 -12.68 2.81 7.94
CA TYR A 39 -12.02 1.68 7.30
C TYR A 39 -11.05 2.05 6.19
N PHE A 40 -11.00 3.31 5.77
CA PHE A 40 -10.08 3.77 4.74
C PHE A 40 -8.99 4.61 5.38
N ASP A 41 -7.75 4.18 5.22
CA ASP A 41 -6.59 4.96 5.59
C ASP A 41 -5.39 4.53 4.73
N GLY A 42 -4.35 5.35 4.74
CA GLY A 42 -3.15 5.09 3.99
C GLY A 42 -1.99 5.93 4.49
N GLY A 43 -0.80 5.36 4.39
CA GLY A 43 0.42 6.00 4.84
C GLY A 43 1.63 5.24 4.38
N TRP A 44 2.81 5.67 4.81
CA TRP A 44 4.01 4.88 4.63
C TRP A 44 4.89 4.92 5.87
N TYR A 45 5.77 3.94 6.02
CA TYR A 45 6.76 3.93 7.09
C TYR A 45 8.06 3.29 6.65
N ARG A 46 9.12 3.55 7.41
CA ARG A 46 10.38 2.83 7.29
C ARG A 46 10.30 1.53 8.12
N PRO A 47 10.55 0.35 7.53
CA PRO A 47 10.63 -0.89 8.31
C PRO A 47 11.84 -0.85 9.26
N GLU A 48 11.73 -1.54 10.40
CA GLU A 48 12.81 -1.62 11.38
C GLU A 48 14.06 -2.35 10.83
N ALA A 49 15.21 -2.11 11.45
CA ALA A 49 16.53 -2.51 10.97
C ALA A 49 16.77 -4.02 10.82
N ASP A 50 15.87 -4.85 11.37
CA ASP A 50 15.98 -6.31 11.37
C ASP A 50 15.47 -6.95 10.07
N ASP A 51 14.90 -6.15 9.16
CA ASP A 51 14.59 -6.58 7.80
C ASP A 51 15.86 -6.56 6.93
N ALA A 52 16.09 -7.62 6.16
CA ALA A 52 17.33 -7.81 5.40
C ALA A 52 17.64 -6.71 4.37
N ASP A 53 16.64 -5.86 4.07
CA ASP A 53 16.73 -4.72 3.14
C ASP A 53 16.47 -3.36 3.84
N ALA A 54 16.66 -3.30 5.17
CA ALA A 54 16.41 -2.11 5.95
C ALA A 54 17.30 -0.93 5.50
N GLY A 55 16.66 0.07 4.88
CA GLY A 55 17.31 1.32 4.47
C GLY A 55 16.97 1.75 3.04
N GLU A 56 16.70 0.81 2.14
CA GLU A 56 16.39 1.11 0.73
C GLU A 56 14.88 1.14 0.45
N TRP A 57 14.09 0.47 1.29
CA TRP A 57 12.66 0.32 1.11
C TRP A 57 11.86 1.08 2.16
N GLY A 58 10.78 1.72 1.72
CA GLY A 58 9.66 2.10 2.56
C GLY A 58 8.50 1.12 2.35
N VAL A 59 7.62 1.01 3.34
CA VAL A 59 6.39 0.23 3.24
C VAL A 59 5.23 1.19 3.07
N VAL A 60 4.53 1.12 1.94
CA VAL A 60 3.23 1.78 1.76
C VAL A 60 2.16 0.88 2.35
N SER A 61 1.31 1.46 3.19
CA SER A 61 0.19 0.80 3.86
C SER A 61 -1.14 1.31 3.33
N LEU A 62 -2.11 0.41 3.26
CA LEU A 62 -3.49 0.68 2.90
C LEU A 62 -4.40 -0.07 3.88
N GLU A 63 -5.31 0.66 4.50
CA GLU A 63 -6.41 0.09 5.27
C GLU A 63 -7.68 0.06 4.42
N THR A 64 -8.39 -1.06 4.49
CA THR A 64 -9.69 -1.26 3.85
C THR A 64 -10.65 -1.95 4.82
N PRO A 65 -11.97 -1.99 4.54
CA PRO A 65 -12.90 -2.80 5.32
C PRO A 65 -12.54 -4.29 5.40
N GLU A 66 -11.76 -4.81 4.44
CA GLU A 66 -11.29 -6.20 4.42
C GLU A 66 -10.01 -6.42 5.22
N GLY A 67 -9.43 -5.34 5.76
CA GLY A 67 -8.20 -5.30 6.54
C GLY A 67 -7.04 -4.66 5.78
N GLN A 68 -5.87 -4.74 6.42
CA GLN A 68 -4.63 -4.09 5.97
C GLN A 68 -4.00 -4.80 4.77
N ALA A 69 -3.43 -4.01 3.86
CA ALA A 69 -2.51 -4.42 2.82
C ALA A 69 -1.28 -3.51 2.79
N SER A 70 -0.12 -4.08 2.41
CA SER A 70 1.11 -3.30 2.32
C SER A 70 2.03 -3.74 1.17
N TRP A 71 2.90 -2.81 0.77
CA TRP A 71 3.86 -3.00 -0.31
C TRP A 71 5.18 -2.28 -0.02
N HIS A 72 6.29 -2.99 -0.14
CA HIS A 72 7.62 -2.37 -0.23
C HIS A 72 7.75 -1.57 -1.52
N VAL A 73 8.20 -0.32 -1.41
CA VAL A 73 8.55 0.59 -2.53
C VAL A 73 9.88 1.27 -2.21
N PRO A 74 10.64 1.79 -3.19
CA PRO A 74 11.86 2.53 -2.91
C PRO A 74 11.58 3.69 -1.93
N ILE A 75 12.40 3.82 -0.89
CA ILE A 75 12.19 4.81 0.20
C ILE A 75 12.07 6.23 -0.35
N ASP A 76 12.86 6.58 -1.35
CA ASP A 76 12.84 7.91 -1.98
C ASP A 76 11.59 8.16 -2.82
N LEU A 77 10.92 7.10 -3.28
CA LEU A 77 9.62 7.23 -3.91
C LEU A 77 8.53 7.50 -2.86
N ALA A 78 8.53 6.77 -1.74
CA ALA A 78 7.59 6.99 -0.65
C ALA A 78 7.70 8.41 -0.07
N ARG A 79 8.92 8.88 0.18
CA ARG A 79 9.22 10.24 0.68
C ARG A 79 8.73 11.38 -0.21
N ARG A 80 8.63 11.14 -1.52
CA ARG A 80 8.14 12.12 -2.50
C ARG A 80 6.62 12.09 -2.68
N SER A 81 5.94 11.12 -2.08
CA SER A 81 4.47 11.04 -2.11
C SER A 81 3.85 12.07 -1.16
N HIS A 82 2.53 12.26 -1.27
CA HIS A 82 1.78 13.10 -0.33
C HIS A 82 1.32 12.32 0.92
N LEU A 83 1.63 11.03 1.00
CA LEU A 83 1.26 10.19 2.13
C LEU A 83 2.06 10.58 3.37
N THR A 84 1.42 10.49 4.52
CA THR A 84 2.05 10.78 5.80
C THR A 84 2.97 9.60 6.20
N GLU A 85 4.13 9.92 6.76
CA GLU A 85 4.98 8.92 7.40
C GLU A 85 4.35 8.53 8.75
N THR A 86 3.82 7.31 8.86
CA THR A 86 3.13 6.81 10.05
C THR A 86 3.29 5.30 10.12
N VAL A 87 3.75 4.82 11.27
CA VAL A 87 3.85 3.38 11.54
C VAL A 87 2.44 2.88 11.88
N PRO A 88 1.83 2.03 11.05
CA PRO A 88 0.54 1.44 11.38
C PRO A 88 0.72 0.35 12.44
N ASP A 89 -0.36 0.06 13.17
CA ASP A 89 -0.44 -1.14 14.00
C ASP A 89 -0.52 -2.37 13.08
N TRP A 90 0.64 -2.90 12.67
CA TRP A 90 0.71 -4.04 11.77
C TRP A 90 0.14 -5.31 12.42
N ASP A 91 -0.78 -5.96 11.70
CA ASP A 91 -1.55 -7.11 12.22
C ASP A 91 -0.89 -8.48 11.97
N GLY A 92 0.34 -8.50 11.45
CA GLY A 92 1.08 -9.74 11.23
C GLY A 92 0.66 -10.53 9.97
N HIS A 93 -0.11 -9.94 9.05
CA HIS A 93 -0.64 -10.69 7.92
C HIS A 93 0.43 -11.26 6.97
N THR A 94 0.19 -12.47 6.47
CA THR A 94 1.02 -13.07 5.43
C THR A 94 0.68 -12.50 4.05
N ARG A 95 1.54 -12.76 3.05
CA ARG A 95 1.24 -12.43 1.65
C ARG A 95 -0.07 -13.06 1.15
N GLN A 96 -0.38 -14.28 1.59
CA GLN A 96 -1.62 -14.96 1.23
C GLN A 96 -2.83 -14.22 1.81
N VAL A 97 -2.79 -13.90 3.11
CA VAL A 97 -3.86 -13.14 3.77
C VAL A 97 -4.07 -11.79 3.09
N LYS A 98 -3.00 -11.05 2.80
CA LYS A 98 -3.09 -9.79 2.03
C LYS A 98 -3.83 -9.97 0.71
N ASN A 99 -3.44 -10.97 -0.08
CA ASN A 99 -4.04 -11.19 -1.39
C ASN A 99 -5.53 -11.58 -1.28
N ASP A 100 -5.90 -12.36 -0.27
CA ASP A 100 -7.30 -12.73 -0.03
C ASP A 100 -8.15 -11.51 0.37
N ARG A 101 -7.61 -10.59 1.17
CA ARG A 101 -8.26 -9.30 1.49
C ARG A 101 -8.48 -8.44 0.24
N LEU A 102 -7.44 -8.29 -0.58
CA LEU A 102 -7.53 -7.52 -1.82
C LEU A 102 -8.51 -8.14 -2.81
N ARG A 103 -8.60 -9.48 -2.89
CA ARG A 103 -9.62 -10.16 -3.70
C ARG A 103 -11.03 -9.83 -3.22
N ARG A 104 -11.30 -9.97 -1.92
CA ARG A 104 -12.61 -9.61 -1.35
C ARG A 104 -12.96 -8.14 -1.60
N PHE A 105 -12.00 -7.24 -1.40
CA PHE A 105 -12.20 -5.80 -1.59
C PHE A 105 -12.51 -5.43 -3.05
N THR A 106 -11.88 -6.12 -4.00
CA THR A 106 -12.09 -5.89 -5.44
C THR A 106 -13.24 -6.71 -6.04
N GLY A 107 -13.85 -7.61 -5.27
CA GLY A 107 -14.87 -8.53 -5.78
C GLY A 107 -14.35 -9.55 -6.79
N LEU A 108 -13.05 -9.84 -6.77
CA LEU A 108 -12.41 -10.81 -7.68
C LEU A 108 -12.47 -12.23 -7.08
N ASP A 109 -12.86 -13.19 -7.92
CA ASP A 109 -12.95 -14.61 -7.58
C ASP A 109 -12.17 -15.42 -8.65
N TYR A 110 -10.90 -15.73 -8.38
CA TYR A 110 -10.02 -16.55 -9.24
C TYR A 110 -8.87 -17.20 -8.47
#